data_AF-A0A434SBE1-F1
#
_entry.id   AF-A0A434SBE1-F1
#
_cell.length_a   1.000
_cell.length_b   1.000
_cell.length_c   1.000
_cell.angle_alpha   90.00
_cell.angle_beta   90.00
_cell.angle_gamma   90.00
#
_symmetry.space_group_name_H-M   'P 1'
#
loop_
_entity.id
_entity.type
_entity.pdbx_description
1 polymer ?
#
loop_
_entity_poly.entity_id
_entity_poly.type
_entity_poly.pdbx_seq_one_letter_code
_entity_poly.pdbx_strand_id
1 'polypeptide(L)'
;MMLAFIAPVLAVLGPVWNFCTSRFGLPLVVAAGIILFYEGLPLGPLRDIPYVGPKLTGLVGGRVDRAYAAGQQAEDAIWEEKIKLAAIAQAADTKTRQQDIDAAAQAYIDKQHSDAGRIAELVRGQKDQDNAPPVSTNPSGCKPDGISAGVSERLDAIGR
;
A
#
# COMPACT_ATOMS: atom_id res chain seq x y z
N MET A 1 -29.40 35.37 -51.57
CA MET A 1 -28.52 34.18 -51.69
C MET A 1 -28.69 33.15 -50.56
N MET A 2 -29.66 33.29 -49.64
CA MET A 2 -29.87 32.36 -48.51
C MET A 2 -30.87 31.22 -48.79
N LEU A 3 -31.82 31.41 -49.72
CA LEU A 3 -32.89 30.44 -50.02
C LEU A 3 -32.40 29.16 -50.72
N ALA A 4 -31.30 29.23 -51.46
CA ALA A 4 -30.75 28.08 -52.21
C ALA A 4 -30.15 26.98 -51.31
N PHE A 5 -29.70 27.33 -50.11
CA PHE A 5 -29.09 26.38 -49.16
C PHE A 5 -30.12 25.66 -48.27
N ILE A 6 -31.33 26.22 -48.12
CA ILE A 6 -32.38 25.67 -47.25
C ILE A 6 -33.31 24.72 -48.02
N ALA A 7 -33.44 24.92 -49.34
CA ALA A 7 -34.26 24.08 -50.22
C ALA A 7 -33.96 22.56 -50.13
N PRO A 8 -32.70 22.08 -50.18
CA PRO A 8 -32.42 20.65 -50.05
C PRO A 8 -32.72 20.10 -48.64
N VAL A 9 -32.56 20.92 -47.61
CA VAL A 9 -32.84 20.56 -46.21
C VAL A 9 -34.34 20.39 -45.97
N LEU A 10 -35.15 21.30 -46.49
CA LEU A 10 -36.62 21.22 -46.45
C LEU A 10 -37.18 20.06 -47.29
N ALA A 11 -36.56 19.77 -48.44
CA ALA A 11 -36.95 18.67 -49.32
C ALA A 11 -36.78 17.29 -48.65
N VAL A 12 -35.85 17.15 -47.71
CA VAL A 12 -35.63 15.91 -46.94
C VAL A 12 -36.42 15.92 -45.62
N LEU A 13 -36.47 17.06 -44.92
CA LEU A 13 -37.16 17.16 -43.63
C LEU A 13 -38.68 17.05 -43.74
N GLY A 14 -39.29 17.58 -44.80
CA GLY A 14 -40.75 17.51 -45.00
C GLY A 14 -41.29 16.08 -45.08
N PRO A 15 -40.74 15.22 -45.95
CA PRO A 15 -41.12 13.80 -46.03
C PRO A 15 -40.86 13.02 -44.74
N VAL A 16 -39.73 13.27 -44.07
CA VAL A 16 -39.39 12.63 -42.79
C VAL A 16 -40.39 13.03 -41.72
N TRP A 17 -40.73 14.32 -41.62
CA TRP A 17 -41.70 14.82 -40.66
C TRP A 17 -43.08 14.19 -40.90
N ASN A 18 -43.56 14.19 -42.14
CA ASN A 18 -44.82 13.57 -42.51
C ASN A 18 -44.87 12.07 -42.19
N PHE A 19 -43.76 11.36 -42.39
CA PHE A 19 -43.64 9.96 -41.97
C PHE A 19 -43.72 9.83 -40.45
N CYS A 20 -42.94 10.60 -39.70
CA CYS A 20 -42.93 10.59 -38.23
C CYS A 20 -44.30 10.91 -37.61
N THR A 21 -45.15 11.69 -38.29
CA THR A 21 -46.52 12.00 -37.83
C THR A 21 -47.61 11.13 -38.46
N SER A 22 -47.24 10.22 -39.37
CA SER A 22 -48.21 9.34 -40.05
C SER A 22 -48.74 8.25 -39.11
N ARG A 23 -49.89 7.66 -39.47
CA ARG A 23 -50.52 6.58 -38.69
C ARG A 23 -49.65 5.33 -38.53
N PHE A 24 -48.67 5.13 -39.41
CA PHE A 24 -47.74 4.00 -39.37
C PHE A 24 -46.35 4.38 -38.85
N GLY A 25 -45.86 5.58 -39.20
CA GLY A 25 -44.54 6.04 -38.75
C GLY A 25 -44.52 6.55 -37.31
N LEU A 26 -45.58 7.19 -36.82
CA LEU A 26 -45.65 7.65 -35.43
C LEU A 26 -45.53 6.46 -34.43
N PRO A 27 -46.27 5.35 -34.57
CA PRO A 27 -46.07 4.18 -33.71
C PRO A 27 -44.65 3.61 -33.78
N LEU A 28 -44.03 3.58 -34.95
CA LEU A 28 -42.65 3.09 -35.13
C LEU A 28 -41.63 4.00 -34.43
N VAL A 29 -41.78 5.32 -34.56
CA VAL A 29 -40.89 6.29 -33.88
C VAL A 29 -41.04 6.20 -32.37
N VAL A 30 -42.28 6.07 -31.88
CA VAL A 30 -42.55 5.91 -30.44
C VAL A 30 -41.97 4.59 -29.94
N ALA A 31 -42.18 3.48 -30.66
CA ALA A 31 -41.61 2.18 -30.30
C ALA A 31 -40.08 2.21 -30.29
N ALA A 32 -39.46 2.80 -31.31
CA ALA A 32 -38.01 2.99 -31.37
C ALA A 32 -37.50 3.86 -30.21
N GLY A 33 -38.23 4.92 -29.85
CA GLY A 33 -37.91 5.77 -28.70
C GLY A 33 -38.01 5.04 -27.36
N ILE A 34 -39.01 4.18 -27.18
CA ILE A 34 -39.16 3.34 -25.98
C ILE A 34 -38.00 2.34 -25.88
N ILE A 35 -37.67 1.65 -26.97
CA ILE A 35 -36.55 0.71 -27.03
C ILE A 35 -35.24 1.45 -26.70
N LEU A 36 -35.01 2.60 -27.33
CA LEU A 36 -33.84 3.44 -27.06
C LEU A 36 -33.72 3.86 -25.59
N PHE A 37 -34.84 4.20 -24.97
CA PHE A 37 -34.84 4.67 -23.59
C PHE A 37 -34.59 3.54 -22.58
N TYR A 38 -35.15 2.35 -22.82
CA TYR A 38 -35.05 1.21 -21.90
C TYR A 38 -33.83 0.34 -22.14
N GLU A 39 -33.62 -0.08 -23.38
CA GLU A 39 -32.54 -0.99 -23.80
C GLU A 39 -31.27 -0.20 -24.18
N GLY A 40 -31.42 1.02 -24.67
CA GLY A 40 -30.34 1.79 -25.29
C GLY A 40 -30.36 1.70 -26.82
N LEU A 41 -29.44 2.41 -27.48
CA LEU A 41 -29.28 2.33 -28.92
C LEU A 41 -28.67 0.96 -29.27
N PRO A 42 -29.30 0.15 -30.14
CA PRO A 42 -28.77 -1.17 -30.55
C PRO A 42 -27.60 -0.99 -31.51
N LEU A 43 -26.57 -0.28 -31.05
CA LEU A 43 -25.25 -0.29 -31.64
C LEU A 43 -24.59 -1.58 -31.16
N GLY A 44 -24.54 -2.60 -32.01
CA GLY A 44 -23.87 -3.87 -31.68
C GLY A 44 -22.35 -3.68 -31.43
N PRO A 45 -21.46 -4.30 -32.22
CA PRO A 45 -20.00 -4.26 -31.97
C PRO A 45 -19.36 -2.84 -32.02
N LEU A 46 -20.13 -1.82 -32.38
CA LEU A 46 -19.72 -0.40 -32.33
C LEU A 46 -19.48 0.10 -30.89
N ARG A 47 -20.05 -0.55 -29.87
CA ARG A 47 -19.81 -0.24 -28.44
C ARG A 47 -18.38 -0.57 -28.00
N ASP A 48 -17.74 -1.54 -28.64
CA ASP A 48 -16.40 -2.04 -28.27
C ASP A 48 -15.26 -1.23 -28.90
N ILE A 49 -15.58 -0.18 -29.68
CA ILE A 49 -14.57 0.67 -30.30
C ILE A 49 -13.99 1.61 -29.23
N PRO A 50 -12.70 1.50 -28.88
CA PRO A 50 -12.10 2.19 -27.72
C PRO A 50 -12.16 3.72 -27.78
N TYR A 51 -12.37 4.30 -28.97
CA TYR A 51 -12.43 5.75 -29.18
C TYR A 51 -13.86 6.33 -29.24
N VAL A 52 -14.84 5.50 -29.59
CA VAL A 52 -16.23 5.93 -29.84
C VAL A 52 -17.15 5.43 -28.72
N GLY A 53 -16.85 4.26 -28.16
CA GLY A 53 -17.55 3.65 -27.04
C GLY A 53 -17.72 4.56 -25.82
N PRO A 54 -16.67 5.28 -25.32
CA PRO A 54 -16.79 6.13 -24.14
C PRO A 54 -17.69 7.36 -24.32
N LYS A 55 -17.78 7.89 -25.55
CA LYS A 55 -18.64 9.05 -25.85
C LYS A 55 -20.09 8.64 -26.11
N LEU A 56 -20.29 7.41 -26.55
CA LEU A 56 -21.60 6.84 -26.81
C LEU A 56 -22.21 6.17 -25.58
N THR A 57 -21.45 5.84 -24.54
CA THR A 57 -21.96 5.11 -23.35
C THR A 57 -23.11 5.84 -22.65
N GLY A 58 -23.14 7.17 -22.68
CA GLY A 58 -24.26 7.98 -22.17
C GLY A 58 -25.54 7.93 -23.01
N LEU A 59 -25.43 7.64 -24.32
CA LEU A 59 -26.53 7.52 -25.29
C LEU A 59 -26.92 6.05 -25.57
N VAL A 60 -26.00 5.13 -25.34
CA VAL A 60 -26.11 3.69 -25.64
C VAL A 60 -26.45 2.89 -24.38
N GLY A 61 -26.06 3.35 -23.19
CA GLY A 61 -26.44 2.69 -21.95
C GLY A 61 -27.90 3.01 -21.59
N GLY A 62 -28.76 1.99 -21.69
CA GLY A 62 -30.12 2.04 -21.17
C GLY A 62 -30.16 2.25 -19.64
N ARG A 63 -31.35 2.35 -19.06
CA ARG A 63 -31.52 2.55 -17.60
C ARG A 63 -30.82 1.45 -16.79
N VAL A 64 -30.81 0.23 -17.30
CA VAL A 64 -30.21 -0.95 -16.66
C VAL A 64 -28.69 -0.83 -16.59
N ASP A 65 -28.03 -0.47 -17.69
CA ASP A 65 -26.57 -0.28 -17.72
C ASP A 65 -26.10 0.83 -16.78
N ARG A 66 -26.89 1.92 -16.66
CA ARG A 66 -26.59 3.00 -15.71
C ARG A 66 -26.72 2.55 -14.26
N ALA A 67 -27.68 1.69 -13.95
CA ALA A 67 -27.84 1.14 -12.60
C ALA A 67 -26.70 0.18 -12.24
N TYR A 68 -26.25 -0.65 -13.19
CA TYR A 68 -25.07 -1.50 -13.00
C TYR A 68 -23.78 -0.70 -12.79
N ALA A 69 -23.56 0.36 -13.58
CA ALA A 69 -22.41 1.24 -13.41
C ALA A 69 -22.41 1.96 -12.05
N ALA A 70 -23.59 2.42 -11.59
CA ALA A 70 -23.73 3.00 -10.25
C ALA A 70 -23.46 1.97 -9.14
N GLY A 71 -23.85 0.71 -9.34
CA GLY A 71 -23.54 -0.39 -8.44
C GLY A 71 -22.04 -0.66 -8.32
N GLN A 72 -21.33 -0.75 -9.45
CA GLN A 72 -19.88 -0.93 -9.47
C GLN A 72 -19.13 0.20 -8.76
N GLN A 73 -19.52 1.46 -9.02
CA GLN A 73 -18.90 2.61 -8.35
C GLN A 73 -19.08 2.59 -6.82
N ALA A 74 -20.23 2.09 -6.34
CA ALA A 74 -20.47 1.94 -4.91
C ALA A 74 -19.60 0.84 -4.28
N GLU A 75 -19.42 -0.28 -4.98
CA GLU A 75 -18.54 -1.37 -4.53
C GLU A 75 -17.07 -0.95 -4.52
N ASP A 76 -16.62 -0.24 -5.56
CA ASP A 76 -15.25 0.28 -5.66
C ASP A 76 -14.95 1.26 -4.51
N ALA A 77 -15.88 2.14 -4.18
CA ALA A 77 -15.75 3.07 -3.06
C ALA A 77 -15.59 2.34 -1.72
N ILE A 78 -16.38 1.30 -1.47
CA ILE A 78 -16.27 0.46 -0.27
C ILE A 78 -14.91 -0.25 -0.23
N TRP A 79 -14.43 -0.72 -1.38
CA TRP A 79 -13.14 -1.40 -1.47
C TRP A 79 -11.98 -0.45 -1.17
N GLU A 80 -12.01 0.77 -1.69
CA GLU A 80 -11.02 1.80 -1.37
C GLU A 80 -10.99 2.14 0.12
N GLU A 81 -12.15 2.27 0.76
CA GLU A 81 -12.23 2.53 2.20
C GLU A 81 -11.62 1.40 3.02
N LYS A 82 -11.86 0.14 2.63
CA LYS A 82 -11.24 -1.03 3.28
C LYS A 82 -9.73 -1.02 3.12
N ILE A 83 -9.22 -0.69 1.93
CA ILE A 83 -7.77 -0.60 1.70
C ILE A 83 -7.16 0.50 2.58
N LYS A 84 -7.80 1.67 2.65
CA LYS A 84 -7.33 2.79 3.51
C LYS A 84 -7.26 2.38 4.97
N LEU A 85 -8.29 1.70 5.48
CA LEU A 85 -8.32 1.19 6.86
C LEU A 85 -7.23 0.14 7.11
N ALA A 86 -7.04 -0.80 6.17
CA ALA A 86 -5.99 -1.81 6.27
C ALA A 86 -4.59 -1.17 6.28
N ALA A 87 -4.36 -0.15 5.47
CA ALA A 87 -3.10 0.59 5.44
C ALA A 87 -2.81 1.32 6.77
N ILE A 88 -3.85 1.93 7.37
CA ILE A 88 -3.72 2.58 8.69
C ILE A 88 -3.40 1.56 9.78
N ALA A 89 -4.05 0.40 9.77
CA ALA A 89 -3.79 -0.67 10.73
C ALA A 89 -2.36 -1.20 10.61
N GLN A 90 -1.85 -1.41 9.39
CA GLN A 90 -0.46 -1.81 9.17
C GLN A 90 0.53 -0.73 9.62
N ALA A 91 0.25 0.54 9.37
CA ALA A 91 1.09 1.64 9.83
C ALA A 91 1.15 1.72 11.37
N ALA A 92 0.02 1.49 12.04
CA ALA A 92 -0.04 1.42 13.50
C ALA A 92 0.77 0.23 14.05
N ASP A 93 0.61 -0.97 13.50
CA ASP A 93 1.37 -2.16 13.90
C ASP A 93 2.88 -1.97 13.68
N THR A 94 3.27 -1.40 12.54
CA THR A 94 4.68 -1.10 12.24
C THR A 94 5.27 -0.12 13.25
N LYS A 95 4.50 0.91 13.63
CA LYS A 95 4.94 1.89 14.65
C LYS A 95 5.13 1.23 16.02
N THR A 96 4.21 0.36 16.44
CA THR A 96 4.33 -0.38 17.70
C THR A 96 5.58 -1.25 17.70
N ARG A 97 5.81 -2.02 16.63
CA ARG A 97 7.02 -2.85 16.49
C ARG A 97 8.30 -2.01 16.51
N GLN A 98 8.28 -0.83 15.89
CA GLN A 98 9.43 0.07 15.93
C GLN A 98 9.69 0.57 17.35
N GLN A 99 8.65 0.92 18.11
CA GLN A 99 8.79 1.32 19.52
C GLN A 99 9.38 0.19 20.39
N ASP A 100 8.97 -1.06 20.14
CA ASP A 100 9.54 -2.21 20.85
C ASP A 100 11.03 -2.43 20.52
N ILE A 101 11.42 -2.25 19.25
CA ILE A 101 12.82 -2.32 18.82
C ILE A 101 13.63 -1.20 19.46
N ASP A 102 13.12 0.03 19.45
CA ASP A 102 13.81 1.18 20.03
C ASP A 102 13.99 1.00 21.54
N ALA A 103 12.97 0.48 22.24
CA ALA A 103 13.05 0.16 23.67
C ALA A 103 14.08 -0.94 23.96
N ALA A 104 14.10 -2.01 23.15
CA ALA A 104 15.08 -3.08 23.28
C ALA A 104 16.52 -2.61 22.99
N ALA A 105 16.69 -1.73 21.99
CA ALA A 105 17.97 -1.13 21.66
C ALA A 105 18.49 -0.26 22.81
N GLN A 106 17.62 0.55 23.42
CA GLN A 106 17.99 1.37 24.58
C GLN A 106 18.41 0.49 25.77
N ALA A 107 17.63 -0.55 26.08
CA ALA A 107 17.98 -1.49 27.15
C ALA A 107 19.33 -2.19 26.92
N TYR A 108 19.66 -2.50 25.67
CA TYR A 108 20.95 -3.08 25.30
C TYR A 108 22.11 -2.08 25.51
N ILE A 109 21.93 -0.83 25.11
CA ILE A 109 22.92 0.24 25.31
C ILE A 109 23.15 0.48 26.80
N ASP A 110 22.08 0.56 27.59
CA ASP A 110 22.16 0.75 29.04
C ASP A 110 22.92 -0.40 29.71
N LYS A 111 22.69 -1.64 29.25
CA LYS A 111 23.43 -2.82 29.71
C LYS A 111 24.91 -2.74 29.35
N GLN A 112 25.26 -2.34 28.13
CA GLN A 112 26.66 -2.15 27.72
C GLN A 112 27.37 -1.12 28.59
N HIS A 113 26.71 0.00 28.91
CA HIS A 113 27.28 1.01 29.80
C HIS A 113 27.48 0.50 31.23
N SER A 114 26.52 -0.26 31.76
CA SER A 114 26.63 -0.90 33.07
C SER A 114 27.79 -1.91 33.12
N ASP A 115 27.91 -2.76 32.09
CA ASP A 115 29.00 -3.73 31.99
C ASP A 115 30.36 -3.04 31.83
N ALA A 116 30.46 -1.96 31.05
CA ALA A 116 31.68 -1.16 30.93
C ALA A 116 32.11 -0.56 32.27
N GLY A 117 31.16 -0.02 33.05
CA GLY A 117 31.42 0.49 34.40
C GLY A 117 31.88 -0.61 35.34
N ARG A 118 31.23 -1.78 35.30
CA ARG A 118 31.59 -2.95 36.11
C ARG A 118 32.99 -3.47 35.77
N ILE A 119 33.32 -3.56 34.49
CA ILE A 119 34.66 -3.97 34.03
C ILE A 119 35.70 -2.94 34.49
N ALA A 120 35.44 -1.64 34.32
CA ALA A 120 36.36 -0.59 34.76
C ALA A 120 36.63 -0.65 36.27
N GLU A 121 35.61 -0.95 37.07
CA GLU A 121 35.74 -1.12 38.52
C GLU A 121 36.55 -2.37 38.88
N LEU A 122 36.29 -3.50 38.22
CA LEU A 122 37.08 -4.72 38.41
C LEU A 122 38.55 -4.51 38.04
N VAL A 123 38.83 -3.80 36.95
CA VAL A 123 40.19 -3.45 36.51
C VAL A 123 40.88 -2.54 37.53
N ARG A 124 40.16 -1.58 38.13
CA ARG A 124 40.70 -0.72 39.19
C ARG A 124 41.01 -1.53 40.44
N GLY A 125 40.09 -2.39 40.89
CA GLY A 125 40.31 -3.26 42.04
C GLY A 125 41.50 -4.22 41.85
N GLN A 126 41.70 -4.77 40.65
CA GLN A 126 42.90 -5.55 40.33
C GLN A 126 44.17 -4.70 40.41
N LYS A 127 44.18 -3.49 39.83
CA LYS A 127 45.31 -2.58 39.95
C LYS A 127 45.62 -2.22 41.41
N ASP A 128 44.61 -2.03 42.25
CA ASP A 128 44.82 -1.69 43.66
C ASP A 128 45.38 -2.89 44.45
N GLN A 129 44.99 -4.12 44.10
CA GLN A 129 45.60 -5.35 44.64
C GLN A 129 47.05 -5.52 44.17
N ASP A 130 47.34 -5.27 42.89
CA ASP A 130 48.69 -5.36 42.32
C ASP A 130 49.64 -4.27 42.84
N ASN A 131 49.11 -3.08 43.16
CA ASN A 131 49.86 -1.95 43.72
C ASN A 131 49.94 -1.98 45.26
N ALA A 132 49.32 -2.96 45.92
CA ALA A 132 49.46 -3.11 47.36
C ALA A 132 50.93 -3.39 47.70
N PRO A 133 51.52 -2.68 48.69
CA PRO A 133 52.90 -2.91 49.08
C PRO A 133 53.07 -4.38 49.52
N PRO A 134 54.14 -5.07 49.09
CA PRO A 134 54.33 -6.47 49.42
C PRO A 134 54.35 -6.61 50.95
N VAL A 135 53.42 -7.42 51.48
CA VAL A 135 53.46 -7.81 52.90
C VAL A 135 54.69 -8.70 53.05
N SER A 136 55.80 -8.09 53.45
CA SER A 136 57.08 -8.75 53.60
C SER A 136 57.04 -9.67 54.83
N THR A 137 56.66 -10.92 54.61
CA THR A 137 57.15 -12.04 55.45
C THR A 137 57.83 -13.07 54.56
N ASN A 138 58.97 -12.63 54.04
CA ASN A 138 60.17 -13.36 53.61
C ASN A 138 60.58 -13.26 52.13
N PRO A 139 61.88 -13.02 51.86
CA PRO A 139 62.36 -12.66 50.55
C PRO A 139 63.05 -13.85 49.88
N SER A 140 62.42 -14.46 48.87
CA SER A 140 63.17 -15.24 47.87
C SER A 140 62.28 -15.62 46.69
N GLY A 141 62.60 -15.07 45.53
CA GLY A 141 62.25 -15.65 44.23
C GLY A 141 61.13 -14.90 43.50
N CYS A 142 61.53 -13.95 42.67
CA CYS A 142 60.71 -13.51 41.54
C CYS A 142 60.33 -14.74 40.71
N LYS A 143 59.03 -15.07 40.65
CA LYS A 143 58.44 -15.88 39.59
C LYS A 143 57.25 -15.09 39.05
N PRO A 144 57.09 -14.96 37.72
CA PRO A 144 55.90 -14.30 37.17
C PRO A 144 54.69 -15.13 37.56
N ASP A 145 53.66 -14.49 38.14
CA ASP A 145 52.37 -15.12 38.42
C ASP A 145 51.75 -15.54 37.09
N GLY A 146 52.01 -16.81 36.74
CA GLY A 146 51.49 -17.47 35.56
C GLY A 146 49.97 -17.59 35.66
N ILE A 147 49.34 -17.50 34.50
CA ILE A 147 47.92 -17.78 34.24
C ILE A 147 47.46 -18.94 35.13
N SER A 148 46.36 -18.74 35.86
CA SER A 148 45.81 -19.73 36.78
C SER A 148 45.68 -21.09 36.09
N ALA A 149 46.08 -22.17 36.78
CA ALA A 149 46.19 -23.50 36.18
C ALA A 149 44.92 -23.95 35.43
N GLY A 150 43.74 -23.56 35.92
CA GLY A 150 42.45 -23.88 35.29
C GLY A 150 42.14 -23.09 34.00
N VAL A 151 42.80 -21.95 33.75
CA VAL A 151 42.68 -21.21 32.47
C VAL A 151 43.57 -21.84 31.41
N SER A 152 44.77 -22.32 31.80
CA SER A 152 45.68 -23.03 30.89
C SER A 152 45.09 -24.36 30.40
N GLU A 153 44.46 -25.15 31.29
CA GLU A 153 43.78 -26.40 30.90
C GLU A 153 42.61 -26.16 29.94
N ARG A 154 41.85 -25.08 30.15
CA ARG A 154 40.71 -24.73 29.29
C ARG A 154 41.14 -24.22 27.92
N LEU A 155 42.29 -23.54 27.82
CA LEU A 155 42.86 -23.10 26.55
C LEU A 155 43.44 -24.28 25.75
N ASP A 156 44.07 -25.25 26.42
CA ASP A 156 44.60 -26.46 25.78
C ASP A 156 43.48 -27.37 25.22
N ALA A 157 42.33 -27.44 25.91
CA ALA A 157 41.18 -28.21 25.45
C ALA A 157 40.48 -27.67 24.18
N ILE A 158 40.69 -26.39 23.84
CA ILE A 158 40.10 -25.75 22.65
C ILE A 158 41.08 -25.79 21.46
N GLY A 159 42.37 -26.08 21.71
CA GLY A 159 43.46 -25.93 20.75
C GLY A 159 43.96 -27.19 20.04
N ARG A 160 43.22 -28.30 20.05
CA ARG A 160 43.56 -29.51 19.25
C ARG A 160 42.39 -30.02 18.44
#